data_AF-K7EGA9-F1
#
_entry.id   AF-K7EGA9-F1
#
_cell.length_a   1.000
_cell.length_b   1.000
_cell.length_c   1.000
_cell.angle_alpha   90.00
_cell.angle_beta   90.00
_cell.angle_gamma   90.00
#
_symmetry.space_group_name_H-M   'P 1'
#
loop_
_entity.id
_entity.type
_entity.pdbx_description
1 polymer ?
#
loop_
_entity_poly.entity_id
_entity_poly.type
_entity_poly.pdbx_seq_one_letter_code
_entity_poly.pdbx_strand_id
1 'polypeptide(L)'
;MRKYDIPFDVQYGDIDYMDRRLDFTYDKVNFAGLPEYIQELKKDGMHYVIILDPFLTKDEPQGTYRAYELGEEMGVWIKNSDGVTPAVGKVGLLSMQ
;
A
#
# COMPACT_ATOMS: atom_id res chain seq x y z
N MET A 1 15.04 19.81 -2.97
CA MET A 1 14.01 20.70 -3.55
C MET A 1 13.93 22.03 -2.79
N ARG A 2 13.34 22.07 -1.59
CA ARG A 2 13.10 23.31 -0.82
C ARG A 2 14.33 24.21 -0.59
N LYS A 3 15.45 23.65 -0.11
CA LYS A 3 16.70 24.40 0.17
C LYS A 3 17.26 25.16 -1.05
N TYR A 4 16.93 24.71 -2.25
CA TYR A 4 17.46 25.25 -3.50
C TYR A 4 16.37 25.92 -4.35
N ASP A 5 15.21 26.22 -3.75
CA ASP A 5 14.07 26.87 -4.42
C ASP A 5 13.63 26.16 -5.72
N ILE A 6 13.80 24.83 -5.77
CA ILE A 6 13.33 24.03 -6.91
C ILE A 6 11.83 23.76 -6.71
N PRO A 7 10.96 24.14 -7.68
CA PRO A 7 9.54 23.86 -7.63
C PRO A 7 9.25 22.36 -7.48
N PHE A 8 8.40 22.01 -6.52
CA PHE A 8 8.06 20.63 -6.19
C PHE A 8 6.77 20.57 -5.39
N ASP A 9 5.69 20.12 -6.01
CA ASP A 9 4.34 20.16 -5.42
C ASP A 9 3.90 18.84 -4.78
N VAL A 10 4.46 17.70 -5.22
CA VAL A 10 3.98 16.37 -4.84
C VAL A 10 5.14 15.46 -4.44
N GLN A 11 5.09 14.96 -3.21
CA GLN A 11 5.93 13.86 -2.76
C GLN A 11 5.22 12.53 -3.03
N TYR A 12 5.97 11.55 -3.56
CA TYR A 12 5.46 10.22 -3.84
C TYR A 12 6.03 9.20 -2.84
N GLY A 13 5.19 8.25 -2.41
CA GLY A 13 5.59 7.06 -1.66
C GLY A 13 5.41 5.81 -2.51
N ASP A 14 6.50 5.06 -2.71
CA ASP A 14 6.49 3.76 -3.38
C ASP A 14 6.23 2.65 -2.34
N ILE A 15 6.35 1.38 -2.72
CA ILE A 15 5.96 0.22 -1.91
C ILE A 15 6.65 0.13 -0.54
N ASP A 16 7.75 0.84 -0.34
CA ASP A 16 8.53 0.87 0.88
C ASP A 16 7.80 1.50 2.07
N TYR A 17 6.81 2.38 1.85
CA TYR A 17 6.03 2.95 2.96
C TYR A 17 5.15 1.89 3.66
N MET A 18 4.78 0.81 2.96
CA MET A 18 3.83 -0.20 3.43
C MET A 18 4.46 -1.15 4.47
N ASP A 19 3.66 -1.60 5.45
CA ASP A 19 4.09 -2.69 6.34
C ASP A 19 4.18 -3.99 5.52
N ARG A 20 5.38 -4.56 5.40
CA ARG A 20 5.67 -5.79 4.65
C ARG A 20 5.05 -5.83 3.23
N ARG A 21 4.93 -4.66 2.58
CA ARG A 21 4.33 -4.50 1.24
C ARG A 21 2.85 -4.89 1.17
N LEU A 22 2.11 -4.66 2.25
CA LEU A 22 0.67 -4.83 2.31
C LEU A 22 -0.03 -3.51 1.96
N ASP A 23 -0.85 -3.50 0.91
CA ASP A 23 -1.68 -2.34 0.60
C ASP A 23 -2.52 -1.91 1.82
N PHE A 24 -2.83 -0.62 1.89
CA PHE A 24 -3.59 -0.01 2.98
C PHE A 24 -2.94 -0.08 4.36
N THR A 25 -1.64 -0.38 4.43
CA THR A 25 -0.83 -0.34 5.66
C THR A 25 0.31 0.67 5.56
N TYR A 26 1.00 0.94 6.66
CA TYR A 26 2.32 1.57 6.61
C TYR A 26 3.24 1.06 7.72
N ASP A 27 4.54 1.00 7.43
CA ASP A 27 5.58 0.50 8.34
C ASP A 27 5.79 1.49 9.50
N LYS A 28 5.44 1.06 10.72
CA LYS A 28 5.51 1.89 11.92
C LYS A 28 6.93 2.10 12.45
N VAL A 29 7.91 1.35 11.96
CA VAL A 29 9.31 1.42 12.37
C VAL A 29 10.07 2.32 11.40
N ASN A 30 10.08 1.98 10.10
CA ASN A 30 10.86 2.73 9.11
C ASN A 30 10.17 4.04 8.68
N PHE A 31 8.84 4.08 8.74
CA PHE A 31 8.01 5.25 8.42
C PHE A 31 7.28 5.77 9.66
N ALA A 32 7.93 5.68 10.81
CA ALA A 32 7.49 6.32 12.04
C ALA A 32 7.30 7.84 11.79
N GLY A 33 6.12 8.38 12.14
CA GLY A 33 5.80 9.79 11.91
C GLY A 33 5.24 10.13 10.53
N LEU A 34 4.99 9.13 9.65
CA LEU A 34 4.44 9.37 8.32
C LEU A 34 3.14 10.20 8.33
N PRO A 35 2.15 9.97 9.24
CA PRO A 35 0.96 10.82 9.32
C PRO A 35 1.29 12.29 9.58
N GLU A 36 2.19 12.57 10.53
CA GLU A 36 2.62 13.91 10.91
C GLU A 36 3.34 14.61 9.75
N TYR A 37 4.24 13.89 9.08
CA TYR A 37 4.94 14.38 7.90
C TYR A 37 3.97 14.76 6.76
N ILE A 38 2.97 13.93 6.47
CA ILE A 38 1.95 14.25 5.46
C ILE A 38 1.15 15.50 5.85
N GLN A 39 0.86 15.69 7.14
CA GLN A 39 0.18 16.90 7.62
C GLN A 39 1.06 18.15 7.44
N GLU A 40 2.37 18.06 7.65
CA GLU A 40 3.29 19.16 7.38
C GLU A 40 3.35 19.52 5.89
N LEU A 41 3.47 18.51 5.01
CA LEU A 41 3.41 18.74 3.56
C LEU A 41 2.14 19.47 3.15
N LYS A 42 0.97 19.04 3.67
CA LYS A 42 -0.31 19.69 3.37
C LYS A 42 -0.38 21.14 3.87
N LYS A 43 0.19 21.45 5.05
CA LYS A 43 0.26 22.82 5.56
C LYS A 43 1.10 23.73 4.66
N ASP A 44 2.13 23.17 4.04
CA ASP A 44 3.00 23.86 3.09
C ASP A 44 2.42 23.92 1.65
N GLY A 45 1.17 23.50 1.46
CA GLY A 45 0.49 23.50 0.16
C GLY A 45 0.91 22.36 -0.78
N MET A 46 1.65 21.37 -0.27
CA MET A 46 2.09 20.20 -1.03
C MET A 46 1.11 19.02 -0.89
N HIS A 47 1.21 18.08 -1.83
CA HIS A 47 0.46 16.83 -1.84
C HIS A 47 1.37 15.62 -1.60
N TYR A 48 0.76 14.53 -1.13
CA TYR A 48 1.41 13.23 -0.98
C TYR A 48 0.61 12.17 -1.74
N VAL A 49 1.24 11.46 -2.65
CA VAL A 49 0.63 10.42 -3.48
C VAL A 49 1.30 9.08 -3.18
N ILE A 50 0.51 8.04 -2.99
CA ILE A 50 0.97 6.69 -2.69
C ILE A 50 0.70 5.76 -3.87
N ILE A 51 1.58 4.78 -4.06
CA ILE A 51 1.27 3.61 -4.88
C ILE A 51 0.24 2.72 -4.17
N LEU A 52 -0.61 2.06 -4.95
CA LEU A 52 -1.44 0.94 -4.50
C LEU A 52 -1.36 -0.13 -5.58
N ASP A 53 -1.20 -1.38 -5.16
CA ASP A 53 -1.25 -2.53 -6.06
C ASP A 53 -2.67 -3.13 -6.11
N PRO A 54 -3.04 -3.82 -7.19
CA PRO A 54 -4.35 -4.45 -7.28
C PRO A 54 -4.40 -5.84 -6.61
N PHE A 55 -3.26 -6.35 -6.14
CA PHE A 55 -3.13 -7.71 -5.63
C PHE A 55 -2.96 -7.70 -4.11
N LEU A 56 -3.80 -8.44 -3.40
CA LEU A 56 -3.70 -8.61 -1.96
C LEU A 56 -3.18 -10.01 -1.64
N THR A 57 -2.23 -10.10 -0.70
CA THR A 57 -1.77 -11.40 -0.21
C THR A 57 -2.89 -12.10 0.55
N LYS A 58 -3.00 -13.41 0.33
CA LYS A 58 -3.93 -14.31 1.03
C LYS A 58 -3.29 -15.05 2.21
N ASP A 59 -1.98 -14.88 2.40
CA ASP A 59 -1.17 -15.71 3.30
C ASP A 59 -0.98 -15.08 4.70
N GLU A 60 -1.69 -13.98 4.98
CA GLU A 60 -1.70 -13.36 6.29
C GLU A 60 -2.51 -14.17 7.30
N PRO A 61 -2.10 -14.22 8.58
CA PRO A 61 -2.91 -14.81 9.63
C PRO A 61 -4.31 -14.19 9.70
N GLN A 62 -5.31 -15.01 10.06
CA GLN A 62 -6.66 -14.50 10.26
C GLN A 62 -6.67 -13.40 11.33
N GLY A 63 -7.37 -12.30 11.06
CA GLY A 63 -7.49 -11.14 11.94
C GLY A 63 -6.37 -10.11 11.79
N THR A 64 -5.38 -10.31 10.90
CA THR A 64 -4.24 -9.38 10.77
C THR A 64 -4.27 -8.53 9.50
N TYR A 65 -5.08 -8.89 8.49
CA TYR A 65 -5.15 -8.15 7.23
C TYR A 65 -6.58 -7.88 6.75
N ARG A 66 -7.16 -6.80 7.27
CA ARG A 66 -8.57 -6.44 7.07
C ARG A 66 -8.94 -6.24 5.60
N ALA A 67 -8.04 -5.75 4.76
CA ALA A 67 -8.31 -5.53 3.35
C ALA A 67 -8.61 -6.83 2.61
N TYR A 68 -7.86 -7.90 2.88
CA TYR A 68 -8.11 -9.22 2.33
C TYR A 68 -9.43 -9.82 2.85
N GLU A 69 -9.68 -9.72 4.16
CA GLU A 69 -10.91 -10.24 4.77
C GLU A 69 -12.18 -9.57 4.22
N LEU A 70 -12.15 -8.24 4.00
CA LEU A 70 -13.23 -7.53 3.33
C LEU A 70 -13.45 -8.04 1.90
N GLY A 71 -12.36 -8.36 1.20
CA GLY A 71 -12.44 -8.91 -0.15
C GLY A 71 -13.16 -10.26 -0.19
N GLU A 72 -12.89 -11.13 0.80
CA GLU A 72 -13.61 -12.40 1.00
C GLU A 72 -15.08 -12.17 1.34
N GLU A 73 -15.39 -11.30 2.32
CA GLU A 73 -16.76 -10.98 2.74
C GLU A 73 -17.63 -10.45 1.59
N MET A 74 -17.02 -9.62 0.72
CA MET A 74 -17.72 -8.99 -0.41
C MET A 74 -17.72 -9.85 -1.68
N GLY A 75 -16.91 -10.92 -1.74
CA GLY A 75 -16.78 -11.77 -2.92
C GLY A 75 -16.26 -11.05 -4.16
N VAL A 76 -15.32 -10.11 -3.99
CA VAL A 76 -14.82 -9.24 -5.07
C VAL A 76 -13.69 -9.83 -5.91
N TRP A 77 -13.21 -11.02 -5.56
CA TRP A 77 -12.10 -11.65 -6.25
C TRP A 77 -12.45 -12.07 -7.68
N ILE A 78 -11.51 -11.86 -8.58
CA ILE A 78 -11.53 -12.52 -9.89
C ILE A 78 -11.47 -14.02 -9.64
N LYS A 79 -12.35 -14.77 -10.30
CA LYS A 79 -12.44 -16.23 -10.18
C LYS A 79 -11.85 -16.92 -11.40
N ASN A 80 -11.40 -18.16 -11.21
CA ASN A 80 -11.00 -19.06 -12.28
C ASN A 80 -12.20 -19.44 -13.16
N SER A 81 -11.94 -20.23 -14.22
CA SER A 81 -12.97 -20.66 -15.18
C SER A 81 -14.08 -21.51 -14.57
N ASP A 82 -13.90 -22.05 -13.37
CA ASP A 82 -14.95 -22.75 -12.62
C ASP A 82 -16.04 -21.80 -12.07
N GLY A 83 -15.80 -20.48 -12.09
CA GLY A 83 -16.72 -19.47 -11.59
C GLY A 83 -16.87 -19.44 -10.06
N VAL A 84 -16.05 -20.22 -9.34
CA VAL A 84 -16.13 -20.41 -7.89
C VAL A 84 -14.83 -20.06 -7.20
N THR A 85 -13.70 -20.57 -7.69
CA THR A 85 -12.40 -20.48 -7.00
C THR A 85 -11.72 -19.15 -7.31
N PRO A 86 -11.33 -18.33 -6.31
CA PRO A 86 -10.52 -17.14 -6.53
C PRO A 86 -9.22 -17.44 -7.27
N ALA A 87 -8.85 -16.59 -8.23
CA ALA A 87 -7.59 -16.68 -8.94
C ALA A 87 -6.44 -16.25 -8.01
N VAL A 88 -5.39 -17.07 -7.93
CA VAL A 88 -4.21 -16.80 -7.11
C VAL A 88 -2.99 -16.66 -8.02
N GLY A 89 -2.31 -15.51 -7.92
CA GLY A 89 -1.08 -15.22 -8.63
C GLY A 89 0.10 -15.03 -7.68
N LYS A 90 1.30 -14.90 -8.26
CA LYS A 90 2.48 -14.42 -7.55
C LYS A 90 2.86 -13.05 -8.10
N VAL A 91 2.89 -12.06 -7.23
CA VAL A 91 3.35 -10.71 -7.56
C VAL A 91 4.79 -10.59 -7.11
N GLY A 92 5.62 -10.03 -7.99
CA GLY A 92 7.04 -9.85 -7.72
C GLY A 92 7.42 -8.41 -7.93
N LEU A 93 7.82 -7.75 -6.85
CA LEU A 93 8.81 -6.67 -6.86
C LEU A 93 9.72 -6.95 -5.66
N LEU A 94 10.92 -7.46 -5.97
CA LEU A 94 11.99 -7.90 -5.05
C LEU A 94 11.69 -9.20 -4.29
N SER A 95 12.21 -10.31 -4.84
CA SER A 95 12.43 -11.55 -4.10
C SER A 95 13.04 -11.25 -2.73
N MET A 96 12.40 -11.72 -1.66
CA MET A 96 13.06 -11.90 -0.38
C MET A 96 14.16 -12.96 -0.58
N GLN A 97 15.39 -12.50 -0.74
CA GLN A 97 16.60 -13.26 -0.38
C GLN A 97 17.11 -12.68 0.93
#